data_AF-A0A229UX58-F1
#
_entry.id   AF-A0A229UX58-F1
#
_cell.length_a   1.000
_cell.length_b   1.000
_cell.length_c   1.000
_cell.angle_alpha   90.00
_cell.angle_beta   90.00
_cell.angle_gamma   90.00
#
_symmetry.space_group_name_H-M   'P 1'
#
loop_
_entity.id
_entity.type
_entity.pdbx_description
1 polymer ?
#
loop_
_entity_poly.entity_id
_entity_poly.type
_entity_poly.pdbx_seq_one_letter_code
_entity_poly.pdbx_strand_id
1 'polypeptide(L)'
;MNSLSLKVIILLLIGVCVVPFIGSGTPNYMYKDQVAVIMYHHLSDTAKSSVTITPKLFKEQLELLKARNYHFLTLQQFEHYMSGGAVPDNAVLVTFDDSYKSYYDIGYPILEQLGIPSVNFVITEQLTDPFGGNIPFLSNDQVAEMIAKPGNAADFECHSDRLHAQKNGQPLLTSRIGYDGNAETPEAYTKRIGEDTLACRNKLKQLHQKPVNAYAYPFGSFDQTASDILRKNGIRYAFTVVSEMATREDDPMQIPRITAGNPSISPEELHNTIMRKVVDRSRTFGYIPFRESVGQVGGTMIQDKDGTINFYYHGKHWTTRMNSSTVKLDDRQFQLTSPIQMKSRRTQILYEDLQRILGIQMVFNPVKNTFSERLTPTASPSQ
;
A
#
# COMPACT_ATOMS: atom_id res chain seq x y z
N MET A 1 96.69 -14.35 -2.17
CA MET A 1 96.30 -14.25 -0.75
C MET A 1 95.00 -13.48 -0.65
N ASN A 2 94.07 -14.01 0.14
CA ASN A 2 92.71 -13.58 0.44
C ASN A 2 92.49 -12.06 0.57
N SER A 3 91.33 -11.54 0.14
CA SER A 3 90.29 -11.08 1.10
C SER A 3 88.99 -10.54 0.44
N LEU A 4 87.88 -11.08 0.95
CA LEU A 4 86.60 -10.46 1.29
C LEU A 4 85.69 -9.80 0.22
N SER A 5 84.70 -10.59 -0.21
CA SER A 5 83.25 -10.41 -0.03
C SER A 5 82.63 -9.00 0.08
N LEU A 6 81.74 -8.66 -0.88
CA LEU A 6 80.33 -8.31 -0.62
C LEU A 6 79.50 -8.38 -1.92
N LYS A 7 78.70 -9.44 -2.09
CA LYS A 7 77.64 -9.47 -3.12
C LYS A 7 76.37 -8.88 -2.51
N VAL A 8 75.96 -7.70 -2.95
CA VAL A 8 74.65 -7.13 -2.64
C VAL A 8 73.62 -7.83 -3.53
N ILE A 9 72.74 -8.62 -2.91
CA ILE A 9 71.56 -9.21 -3.57
C ILE A 9 70.46 -8.16 -3.50
N ILE A 10 70.09 -7.57 -4.63
CA ILE A 10 68.88 -6.74 -4.75
C ILE A 10 67.70 -7.69 -4.97
N LEU A 11 66.89 -7.87 -3.93
CA LEU A 11 65.62 -8.59 -4.00
C LEU A 11 64.55 -7.65 -4.60
N LEU A 12 64.17 -7.90 -5.84
CA LEU A 12 63.01 -7.29 -6.50
C LEU A 12 61.73 -7.92 -5.93
N LEU A 13 61.13 -7.26 -4.94
CA LEU A 13 59.77 -7.56 -4.47
C LEU A 13 58.76 -7.11 -5.53
N ILE A 14 58.28 -8.05 -6.34
CA ILE A 14 57.08 -7.86 -7.16
C ILE A 14 55.88 -7.87 -6.21
N GLY A 15 55.48 -6.67 -5.77
CA GLY A 15 54.22 -6.48 -5.06
C GLY A 15 53.06 -6.73 -6.01
N VAL A 16 52.52 -7.95 -5.99
CA VAL A 16 51.21 -8.24 -6.60
C VAL A 16 50.18 -7.49 -5.76
N CYS A 17 49.75 -6.34 -6.27
CA CYS A 17 48.63 -5.60 -5.71
C CYS A 17 47.36 -6.40 -6.03
N VAL A 18 47.01 -7.33 -5.13
CA VAL A 18 45.70 -7.98 -5.15
C VAL A 18 44.71 -6.90 -4.74
N VAL A 19 44.20 -6.16 -5.72
CA VAL A 19 43.01 -5.33 -5.53
C VAL A 19 41.89 -6.32 -5.22
N PRO A 20 41.32 -6.33 -4.00
CA PRO A 20 40.16 -7.17 -3.75
C PRO A 20 39.08 -6.70 -4.72
N PHE A 21 38.72 -7.59 -5.64
CA PHE A 21 37.50 -7.45 -6.42
C PHE A 21 36.38 -7.56 -5.38
N ILE A 22 36.00 -6.43 -4.79
CA ILE A 22 34.73 -6.32 -4.07
C ILE A 22 33.73 -6.56 -5.18
N GLY A 23 33.27 -7.81 -5.29
CA GLY A 23 32.16 -8.14 -6.15
C GLY A 23 31.07 -7.16 -5.79
N SER A 24 30.73 -6.28 -6.73
CA SER A 24 29.47 -5.55 -6.71
C SER A 24 28.41 -6.64 -6.75
N GLY A 25 28.07 -7.18 -5.59
CA GLY A 25 26.94 -8.08 -5.43
C GLY A 25 25.79 -7.38 -6.11
N THR A 26 25.16 -8.06 -7.06
CA THR A 26 23.93 -7.55 -7.69
C THR A 26 23.05 -7.05 -6.56
N PRO A 27 22.65 -5.76 -6.53
CA PRO A 27 21.85 -5.23 -5.45
C PRO A 27 20.68 -6.18 -5.26
N ASN A 28 20.54 -6.73 -4.04
CA ASN A 28 19.47 -7.66 -3.72
C ASN A 28 18.18 -6.86 -3.56
N TYR A 29 17.68 -6.35 -4.69
CA TYR A 29 16.38 -5.70 -4.76
C TYR A 29 15.32 -6.79 -4.64
N MET A 30 14.36 -6.54 -3.75
CA MET A 30 13.29 -7.47 -3.45
C MET A 30 12.06 -7.16 -4.28
N TYR A 31 11.84 -5.89 -4.61
CA TYR A 31 10.80 -5.44 -5.55
C TYR A 31 11.16 -4.11 -6.22
N LYS A 32 10.51 -3.85 -7.36
CA LYS A 32 10.65 -2.64 -8.17
C LYS A 32 9.29 -2.11 -8.58
N ASP A 33 9.25 -0.83 -8.95
CA ASP A 33 8.09 -0.16 -9.54
C ASP A 33 6.80 -0.34 -8.73
N GLN A 34 6.91 -0.32 -7.40
CA GLN A 34 5.80 -0.40 -6.46
C GLN A 34 6.28 0.09 -5.09
N VAL A 35 5.35 0.51 -4.24
CA VAL A 35 5.65 1.10 -2.93
C VAL A 35 4.91 0.34 -1.85
N ALA A 36 5.62 -0.08 -0.80
CA ALA A 36 4.99 -0.51 0.44
C ALA A 36 4.55 0.73 1.22
N VAL A 37 3.26 0.98 1.36
CA VAL A 37 2.77 2.05 2.25
C VAL A 37 2.45 1.42 3.61
N ILE A 38 3.21 1.75 4.65
CA ILE A 38 3.06 1.12 5.97
C ILE A 38 2.39 2.06 6.96
N MET A 39 1.43 1.53 7.73
CA MET A 39 0.54 2.31 8.58
C MET A 39 0.74 2.04 10.07
N TYR A 40 0.88 3.12 10.84
CA TYR A 40 0.96 3.18 12.30
C TYR A 40 -0.13 4.09 12.87
N HIS A 41 -0.40 4.01 14.18
CA HIS A 41 -1.35 4.90 14.86
C HIS A 41 -0.73 5.42 16.17
N HIS A 42 -0.81 4.63 17.25
CA HIS A 42 -0.38 5.06 18.59
C HIS A 42 0.91 4.35 19.04
N LEU A 43 1.78 5.08 19.74
CA LEU A 43 3.00 4.53 20.35
C LEU A 43 2.93 4.67 21.87
N SER A 44 3.06 3.55 22.59
CA SER A 44 3.02 3.53 24.05
C SER A 44 3.66 2.26 24.63
N ASP A 45 4.36 2.40 25.75
CA ASP A 45 4.85 1.24 26.53
C ASP A 45 3.76 0.60 27.40
N THR A 46 2.69 1.34 27.71
CA THR A 46 1.68 0.95 28.70
C THR A 46 0.29 0.73 28.11
N ALA A 47 -0.12 1.54 27.14
CA ALA A 47 -1.40 1.37 26.47
C ALA A 47 -1.39 0.12 25.57
N LYS A 48 -2.50 -0.62 25.54
CA LYS A 48 -2.64 -1.85 24.77
C LYS A 48 -3.87 -1.79 23.89
N SER A 49 -3.68 -1.93 22.58
CA SER A 49 -4.74 -2.10 21.58
C SER A 49 -4.20 -2.83 20.35
N SER A 50 -5.06 -3.16 19.39
CA SER A 50 -4.64 -3.74 18.10
C SER A 50 -3.89 -2.76 17.18
N VAL A 51 -3.86 -1.47 17.52
CA VAL A 51 -3.22 -0.38 16.76
C VAL A 51 -2.21 0.40 17.60
N THR A 52 -1.73 -0.18 18.71
CA THR A 52 -0.73 0.41 19.60
C THR A 52 0.48 -0.50 19.69
N ILE A 53 1.67 0.04 19.41
CA ILE A 53 2.95 -0.66 19.58
C ILE A 53 3.88 0.12 20.51
N THR A 54 4.88 -0.57 21.06
CA THR A 54 5.88 0.09 21.89
C THR A 54 6.85 0.92 21.02
N PRO A 55 7.44 2.00 21.57
CA PRO A 55 8.49 2.76 20.89
C PRO A 55 9.66 1.88 20.42
N LYS A 56 10.01 0.87 21.24
CA LYS A 56 11.04 -0.11 20.92
C LYS A 56 10.69 -0.92 19.67
N LEU A 57 9.49 -1.49 19.62
CA LEU A 57 9.06 -2.30 18.46
C LEU A 57 9.00 -1.45 17.19
N PHE A 58 8.49 -0.22 17.28
CA PHE A 58 8.46 0.73 16.16
C PHE A 58 9.87 0.98 15.60
N LYS A 59 10.83 1.29 16.48
CA LYS A 59 12.22 1.53 16.09
C LYS A 59 12.86 0.29 15.45
N GLU A 60 12.71 -0.88 16.06
CA GLU A 60 13.26 -2.14 15.55
C GLU A 60 12.70 -2.51 14.17
N GLN A 61 11.42 -2.27 13.91
CA GLN A 61 10.82 -2.47 12.59
C GLN A 61 11.49 -1.60 11.52
N LEU A 62 11.66 -0.29 11.79
CA LEU A 62 12.27 0.64 10.83
C LEU A 62 13.77 0.37 10.62
N GLU A 63 14.50 0.03 11.68
CA GLU A 63 15.91 -0.35 11.60
C GLU A 63 16.12 -1.61 10.76
N LEU A 64 15.26 -2.62 10.91
CA LEU A 64 15.32 -3.82 10.06
C LEU A 64 15.09 -3.47 8.59
N LEU A 65 14.09 -2.65 8.28
CA LEU A 65 13.82 -2.23 6.90
C LEU A 65 15.01 -1.46 6.30
N LYS A 66 15.64 -0.54 7.06
CA LYS A 66 16.88 0.12 6.63
C LYS A 66 18.01 -0.90 6.37
N ALA A 67 18.22 -1.84 7.29
CA ALA A 67 19.25 -2.88 7.15
C ALA A 67 19.01 -3.79 5.93
N ARG A 68 17.77 -3.88 5.45
CA ARG A 68 17.36 -4.61 4.24
C ARG A 68 17.30 -3.75 2.99
N ASN A 69 17.91 -2.57 2.99
CA ASN A 69 17.98 -1.65 1.86
C ASN A 69 16.60 -1.21 1.33
N TYR A 70 15.64 -0.98 2.23
CA TYR A 70 14.42 -0.25 1.88
C TYR A 70 14.72 1.24 1.71
N HIS A 71 14.06 1.86 0.73
CA HIS A 71 14.21 3.28 0.44
C HIS A 71 12.95 4.04 0.84
N PHE A 72 13.08 4.88 1.88
CA PHE A 72 11.97 5.62 2.45
C PHE A 72 11.65 6.86 1.61
N LEU A 73 10.39 6.99 1.20
CA LEU A 73 9.89 8.08 0.36
C LEU A 73 9.29 9.20 1.20
N THR A 74 9.50 10.44 0.76
CA THR A 74 8.63 11.57 1.09
C THR A 74 7.26 11.41 0.40
N LEU A 75 6.23 12.13 0.88
CA LEU A 75 4.94 12.13 0.19
C LEU A 75 5.10 12.61 -1.25
N GLN A 76 5.87 13.66 -1.50
CA GLN A 76 6.11 14.20 -2.84
C GLN A 76 6.70 13.15 -3.80
N GLN A 77 7.65 12.34 -3.36
CA GLN A 77 8.22 11.25 -4.18
C GLN A 77 7.18 10.17 -4.47
N PHE A 78 6.33 9.85 -3.50
CA PHE A 78 5.21 8.93 -3.69
C PHE A 78 4.16 9.49 -4.68
N GLU A 79 3.81 10.78 -4.59
CA GLU A 79 2.91 11.42 -5.54
C GLU A 79 3.48 11.44 -6.97
N HIS A 80 4.79 11.71 -7.08
CA HIS A 80 5.51 11.65 -8.36
C HIS A 80 5.38 10.25 -8.98
N TYR A 81 5.60 9.20 -8.19
CA TYR A 81 5.42 7.81 -8.62
C TYR A 81 4.02 7.53 -9.15
N MET A 82 3.00 7.88 -8.37
CA MET A 82 1.59 7.66 -8.74
C MET A 82 1.19 8.46 -9.98
N SER A 83 1.90 9.56 -10.29
CA SER A 83 1.72 10.33 -11.53
C SER A 83 2.51 9.81 -12.74
N GLY A 84 3.17 8.66 -12.62
CA GLY A 84 3.94 8.01 -13.69
C GLY A 84 5.46 8.10 -13.54
N GLY A 85 5.95 8.78 -12.50
CA GLY A 85 7.37 8.89 -12.17
C GLY A 85 8.01 7.55 -11.76
N ALA A 86 9.33 7.54 -11.63
CA ALA A 86 10.07 6.39 -11.13
C ALA A 86 10.19 6.41 -9.60
N VAL A 87 10.37 5.23 -8.99
CA VAL A 87 10.74 5.05 -7.58
C VAL A 87 12.00 4.21 -7.46
N PRO A 88 12.78 4.38 -6.39
CA PRO A 88 13.84 3.44 -6.07
C PRO A 88 13.28 2.03 -5.85
N ASP A 89 14.13 1.02 -6.05
CA ASP A 89 13.83 -0.36 -5.65
C ASP A 89 13.54 -0.42 -4.13
N ASN A 90 12.74 -1.38 -3.66
CA ASN A 90 12.37 -1.50 -2.24
C ASN A 90 11.77 -0.22 -1.62
N ALA A 91 11.00 0.55 -2.40
CA ALA A 91 10.41 1.81 -1.94
C ALA A 91 9.33 1.62 -0.86
N VAL A 92 9.40 2.41 0.21
CA VAL A 92 8.44 2.39 1.32
C VAL A 92 8.01 3.81 1.71
N LEU A 93 6.72 3.99 2.00
CA LEU A 93 6.16 5.22 2.56
C LEU A 93 5.65 4.92 3.98
N VAL A 94 6.06 5.72 4.97
CA VAL A 94 5.64 5.57 6.37
C VAL A 94 4.49 6.52 6.65
N THR A 95 3.37 5.99 7.14
CA THR A 95 2.19 6.78 7.49
C THR A 95 1.76 6.56 8.93
N PHE A 96 1.23 7.61 9.56
CA PHE A 96 0.60 7.61 10.87
C PHE A 96 -0.82 8.16 10.76
N ASP A 97 -1.78 7.51 11.41
CA ASP A 97 -3.17 7.97 11.46
C ASP A 97 -3.51 8.57 12.84
N ASP A 98 -4.68 9.18 12.93
CA ASP A 98 -5.32 9.74 14.13
C ASP A 98 -4.68 10.96 14.79
N SER A 99 -3.49 11.41 14.37
CA SER A 99 -2.79 12.54 14.99
C SER A 99 -2.59 12.43 16.52
N TYR A 100 -2.27 11.24 17.04
CA TYR A 100 -1.95 11.09 18.47
C TYR A 100 -0.67 11.85 18.85
N LYS A 101 -0.64 12.42 20.07
CA LYS A 101 0.53 13.12 20.64
C LYS A 101 1.78 12.26 20.69
N SER A 102 1.63 10.94 20.79
CA SER A 102 2.74 9.99 20.73
C SER A 102 3.55 10.08 19.43
N TYR A 103 2.95 10.55 18.32
CA TYR A 103 3.72 10.85 17.13
C TYR A 103 4.76 11.93 17.42
N TYR A 104 4.38 13.05 18.03
CA TYR A 104 5.30 14.14 18.37
C TYR A 104 6.32 13.75 19.45
N ASP A 105 5.87 13.11 20.54
CA ASP A 105 6.75 12.81 21.67
C ASP A 105 7.76 11.69 21.39
N ILE A 106 7.41 10.76 20.49
CA ILE A 106 8.13 9.49 20.31
C ILE A 106 8.43 9.22 18.83
N GLY A 107 7.38 9.18 18.00
CA GLY A 107 7.50 8.74 16.60
C GLY A 107 8.42 9.64 15.78
N TYR A 108 8.18 10.95 15.83
CA TYR A 108 8.88 11.97 15.09
C TYR A 108 10.38 12.03 15.45
N PRO A 109 10.79 12.08 16.74
CA PRO A 109 12.21 11.98 17.11
C PRO A 109 12.92 10.71 16.60
N ILE A 110 12.25 9.54 16.63
CA ILE A 110 12.82 8.28 16.10
C ILE A 110 13.00 8.36 14.58
N LEU A 111 12.00 8.86 13.87
CA LEU A 111 12.03 9.05 12.42
C LEU A 111 13.14 10.02 12.00
N GLU A 112 13.31 11.13 12.73
CA GLU A 112 14.41 12.07 12.53
C GLU A 112 15.78 11.43 12.76
N GLN A 113 15.95 10.69 13.87
CA GLN A 113 17.20 9.98 14.16
C GLN A 113 17.57 9.00 13.03
N LEU A 114 16.56 8.36 12.43
CA LEU A 114 16.75 7.41 11.34
C LEU A 114 16.77 8.07 9.95
N GLY A 115 16.51 9.38 9.83
CA GLY A 115 16.39 10.08 8.55
C GLY A 115 15.28 9.50 7.66
N ILE A 116 14.13 9.15 8.26
CA ILE A 116 12.99 8.53 7.59
C ILE A 116 11.86 9.57 7.44
N PRO A 117 11.44 9.92 6.21
CA PRO A 117 10.24 10.73 5.99
C PRO A 117 8.96 10.02 6.44
N SER A 118 7.93 10.79 6.76
CA SER A 118 6.62 10.23 7.12
C SER A 118 5.46 11.15 6.76
N VAL A 119 4.25 10.58 6.73
CA VAL A 119 2.99 11.32 6.58
C VAL A 119 2.15 11.09 7.82
N ASN A 120 1.66 12.15 8.47
CA ASN A 120 0.70 12.08 9.56
C ASN A 120 -0.67 12.53 9.03
N PHE A 121 -1.65 11.62 9.01
CA PHE A 121 -3.03 11.93 8.68
C PHE A 121 -3.76 12.40 9.92
N VAL A 122 -4.20 13.66 9.88
CA VAL A 122 -4.65 14.43 11.04
C VAL A 122 -6.16 14.57 11.07
N ILE A 123 -6.75 14.31 12.24
CA ILE A 123 -8.15 14.64 12.54
C ILE A 123 -8.18 16.10 13.00
N THR A 124 -8.45 17.04 12.08
CA THR A 124 -8.11 18.45 12.32
C THR A 124 -8.96 19.16 13.38
N GLU A 125 -10.09 18.59 13.80
CA GLU A 125 -10.81 19.08 14.98
C GLU A 125 -10.01 18.89 16.28
N GLN A 126 -9.31 17.76 16.40
CA GLN A 126 -8.59 17.39 17.62
C GLN A 126 -7.38 18.30 17.90
N LEU A 127 -6.86 19.01 16.88
CA LEU A 127 -5.73 19.94 17.04
C LEU A 127 -6.02 21.12 17.98
N THR A 128 -7.31 21.48 18.12
CA THR A 128 -7.75 22.61 18.96
C THR A 128 -8.07 22.21 20.39
N ASP A 129 -8.42 20.94 20.63
CA ASP A 129 -8.66 20.37 21.95
C ASP A 129 -7.93 19.01 22.06
N PRO A 130 -6.59 19.03 22.23
CA PRO A 130 -5.79 17.81 22.19
C PRO A 130 -6.05 16.87 23.38
N PHE A 131 -6.87 17.27 24.36
CA PHE A 131 -7.23 16.47 25.54
C PHE A 131 -8.70 16.02 25.53
N GLY A 132 -9.43 16.28 24.44
CA GLY A 132 -10.84 15.90 24.30
C GLY A 132 -11.08 14.38 24.20
N GLY A 133 -10.02 13.58 23.99
CA GLY A 133 -10.07 12.11 23.92
C GLY A 133 -9.32 11.41 25.05
N ASN A 134 -9.50 10.08 25.14
CA ASN A 134 -8.78 9.23 26.11
C ASN A 134 -7.27 9.15 25.85
N ILE A 135 -6.87 9.34 24.59
CA ILE A 135 -5.47 9.40 24.18
C ILE A 135 -5.23 10.84 23.70
N PRO A 136 -4.21 11.55 24.23
CA PRO A 136 -3.93 12.90 23.79
C PRO A 136 -3.60 12.97 22.29
N PHE A 137 -4.10 14.00 21.62
CA PHE A 137 -3.81 14.31 20.23
C PHE A 137 -2.71 15.37 20.11
N LEU A 138 -2.20 15.56 18.89
CA LEU A 138 -1.33 16.68 18.55
C LEU A 138 -2.07 18.01 18.74
N SER A 139 -1.36 19.04 19.17
CA SER A 139 -1.86 20.42 19.11
C SER A 139 -1.41 21.13 17.82
N ASN A 140 -2.06 22.24 17.48
CA ASN A 140 -1.60 23.13 16.40
C ASN A 140 -0.14 23.57 16.59
N ASP A 141 0.26 23.89 17.83
CA ASP A 141 1.62 24.34 18.13
C ASP A 141 2.65 23.24 17.88
N GLN A 142 2.34 21.98 18.23
CA GLN A 142 3.23 20.85 17.98
C GLN A 142 3.39 20.57 16.48
N VAL A 143 2.30 20.67 15.72
CA VAL A 143 2.35 20.54 14.25
C VAL A 143 3.18 21.68 13.64
N ALA A 144 2.95 22.92 14.07
CA ALA A 144 3.72 24.08 13.61
C ALA A 144 5.20 23.98 13.96
N GLU A 145 5.55 23.48 15.15
CA GLU A 145 6.93 23.25 15.57
C GLU A 145 7.64 22.24 14.67
N MET A 146 7.01 21.09 14.39
CA MET A 146 7.56 20.09 13.48
C MET A 146 7.74 20.64 12.06
N ILE A 147 6.77 21.42 11.56
CA ILE A 147 6.83 22.05 10.23
C ILE A 147 7.97 23.06 10.13
N ALA A 148 8.16 23.88 11.17
CA ALA A 148 9.18 24.93 11.20
C ALA A 148 10.60 24.38 11.38
N LYS A 149 10.75 23.11 11.80
CA LYS A 149 12.05 22.50 12.05
C LYS A 149 12.86 22.32 10.75
N PRO A 150 14.09 22.83 10.67
CA PRO A 150 14.94 22.66 9.49
C PRO A 150 15.20 21.17 9.20
N GLY A 151 15.05 20.77 7.94
CA GLY A 151 15.20 19.36 7.54
C GLY A 151 14.00 18.48 7.86
N ASN A 152 12.87 19.05 8.31
CA ASN A 152 11.64 18.31 8.54
C ASN A 152 11.23 17.50 7.31
N ALA A 153 11.07 16.19 7.50
CA ALA A 153 10.63 15.23 6.50
C ALA A 153 9.23 14.65 6.80
N ALA A 154 8.47 15.29 7.71
CA ALA A 154 7.08 14.98 7.97
C ALA A 154 6.13 15.85 7.13
N ASP A 155 5.13 15.21 6.55
CA ASP A 155 3.97 15.84 5.91
C ASP A 155 2.71 15.63 6.78
N PHE A 156 1.81 16.61 6.81
CA PHE A 156 0.56 16.57 7.58
C PHE A 156 -0.63 16.67 6.62
N GLU A 157 -1.46 15.65 6.59
CA GLU A 157 -2.51 15.48 5.57
C GLU A 157 -3.84 15.10 6.23
N CYS A 158 -4.92 14.97 5.46
CA CYS A 158 -6.25 14.87 6.04
C CYS A 158 -6.62 13.48 6.56
N HIS A 159 -7.22 13.40 7.74
CA HIS A 159 -7.95 12.24 8.25
C HIS A 159 -9.40 12.60 8.65
N SER A 160 -10.04 13.43 7.83
CA SER A 160 -11.25 14.21 8.12
C SER A 160 -11.03 15.39 9.09
N ASP A 161 -12.02 16.28 9.17
CA ASP A 161 -12.10 17.24 10.27
C ASP A 161 -12.82 16.63 11.47
N ARG A 162 -14.03 16.09 11.25
CA ARG A 162 -15.00 15.62 12.25
C ARG A 162 -15.65 14.28 11.91
N LEU A 163 -15.31 13.70 10.77
CA LEU A 163 -15.95 12.47 10.27
C LEU A 163 -15.23 11.18 10.72
N HIS A 164 -14.22 11.29 11.57
CA HIS A 164 -13.60 10.15 12.25
C HIS A 164 -14.45 9.63 13.41
N ALA A 165 -15.68 9.23 13.11
CA ALA A 165 -16.62 8.65 14.05
C ALA A 165 -17.57 7.68 13.34
N GLN A 166 -18.32 6.91 14.14
CA GLN A 166 -19.36 6.01 13.68
C GLN A 166 -20.68 6.36 14.35
N LYS A 167 -21.79 6.20 13.63
CA LYS A 167 -23.16 6.28 14.17
C LYS A 167 -23.84 4.94 13.94
N ASN A 168 -24.28 4.27 15.01
CA ASN A 168 -24.87 2.93 14.94
C ASN A 168 -23.97 1.90 14.22
N GLY A 169 -22.65 1.96 14.47
CA GLY A 169 -21.66 1.09 13.83
C GLY A 169 -21.30 1.47 12.39
N GLN A 170 -21.93 2.48 11.82
CA GLN A 170 -21.72 2.91 10.44
C GLN A 170 -20.81 4.15 10.37
N PRO A 171 -19.70 4.13 9.62
CA PRO A 171 -18.77 5.26 9.50
C PRO A 171 -19.43 6.51 8.93
N LEU A 172 -19.22 7.66 9.56
CA LEU A 172 -19.85 8.91 9.11
C LEU A 172 -19.43 9.29 7.68
N LEU A 173 -18.20 8.99 7.27
CA LEU A 173 -17.69 9.37 5.95
C LEU A 173 -18.37 8.63 4.79
N THR A 174 -18.86 7.41 5.00
CA THR A 174 -19.41 6.53 3.93
C THR A 174 -20.88 6.19 4.13
N SER A 175 -21.49 6.72 5.19
CA SER A 175 -22.87 6.40 5.54
C SER A 175 -23.73 7.66 5.59
N ARG A 176 -24.95 7.54 5.08
CA ARG A 176 -25.98 8.56 5.31
C ARG A 176 -26.47 8.46 6.74
N ILE A 177 -26.51 9.58 7.44
CA ILE A 177 -26.92 9.61 8.84
C ILE A 177 -28.35 10.14 8.98
N GLY A 178 -29.21 9.42 9.69
CA GLY A 178 -30.54 9.94 9.99
C GLY A 178 -30.52 11.03 11.06
N TYR A 179 -31.42 12.01 10.96
CA TYR A 179 -31.76 12.97 12.01
C TYR A 179 -33.25 12.83 12.32
N ASP A 180 -33.60 12.69 13.59
CA ASP A 180 -35.00 12.67 14.08
C ASP A 180 -35.94 11.73 13.30
N GLY A 181 -35.43 10.54 12.92
CA GLY A 181 -36.18 9.52 12.18
C GLY A 181 -36.18 9.67 10.65
N ASN A 182 -35.64 10.75 10.09
CA ASN A 182 -35.50 10.94 8.65
C ASN A 182 -34.09 10.61 8.16
N ALA A 183 -33.97 9.89 7.05
CA ALA A 183 -32.68 9.63 6.41
C ALA A 183 -32.12 10.92 5.77
N GLU A 184 -30.81 11.14 5.91
CA GLU A 184 -30.10 12.22 5.19
C GLU A 184 -30.25 12.06 3.67
N THR A 185 -30.51 13.18 2.99
CA THR A 185 -30.64 13.19 1.53
C THR A 185 -29.27 13.06 0.85
N PRO A 186 -29.20 12.61 -0.41
CA PRO A 186 -27.94 12.57 -1.17
C PRO A 186 -27.18 13.91 -1.19
N GLU A 187 -27.91 15.03 -1.27
CA GLU A 187 -27.36 16.38 -1.32
C GLU A 187 -26.76 16.78 0.03
N ALA A 188 -27.47 16.47 1.13
CA ALA A 188 -26.99 16.73 2.48
C ALA A 188 -25.74 15.88 2.80
N TYR A 189 -25.74 14.60 2.40
CA TYR A 189 -24.57 13.72 2.49
C TYR A 189 -23.36 14.30 1.75
N THR A 190 -23.57 14.69 0.48
CA THR A 190 -22.53 15.31 -0.37
C THR A 190 -21.97 16.57 0.26
N LYS A 191 -22.86 17.42 0.79
CA LYS A 191 -22.49 18.67 1.45
C LYS A 191 -21.66 18.42 2.71
N ARG A 192 -22.11 17.51 3.59
CA ARG A 192 -21.43 17.19 4.84
C ARG A 192 -19.99 16.72 4.62
N ILE A 193 -19.78 15.79 3.69
CA ILE A 193 -18.44 15.27 3.38
C ILE A 193 -17.59 16.35 2.71
N GLY A 194 -18.18 17.12 1.78
CA GLY A 194 -17.47 18.19 1.10
C GLY A 194 -17.00 19.30 2.06
N GLU A 195 -17.88 19.75 2.95
CA GLU A 195 -17.57 20.77 3.97
C GLU A 195 -16.52 20.29 4.96
N ASP A 196 -16.60 19.03 5.42
CA ASP A 196 -15.59 18.43 6.29
C ASP A 196 -14.21 18.36 5.59
N THR A 197 -14.18 17.92 4.34
CA THR A 197 -12.95 17.84 3.54
C THR A 197 -12.31 19.23 3.37
N LEU A 198 -13.12 20.24 3.05
CA LEU A 198 -12.64 21.62 2.92
C LEU A 198 -12.16 22.17 4.27
N ALA A 199 -12.85 21.89 5.36
CA ALA A 199 -12.45 22.30 6.70
C ALA A 199 -11.07 21.74 7.06
N CYS A 200 -10.86 20.43 6.85
CA CYS A 200 -9.57 19.79 7.10
C CYS A 200 -8.45 20.43 6.29
N ARG A 201 -8.64 20.57 4.97
CA ARG A 201 -7.64 21.18 4.09
C ARG A 201 -7.33 22.61 4.49
N ASN A 202 -8.33 23.40 4.83
CA ASN A 202 -8.16 24.80 5.18
C ASN A 202 -7.41 24.98 6.50
N LYS A 203 -7.69 24.13 7.51
CA LYS A 203 -6.97 24.15 8.79
C LYS A 203 -5.49 23.79 8.59
N LEU A 204 -5.17 22.73 7.84
CA LEU A 204 -3.77 22.34 7.58
C LEU A 204 -3.01 23.39 6.74
N LYS A 205 -3.66 24.01 5.74
CA LYS A 205 -3.07 25.11 4.95
C LYS A 205 -2.71 26.35 5.78
N GLN A 206 -3.32 26.53 6.95
CA GLN A 206 -2.92 27.61 7.86
C GLN A 206 -1.61 27.29 8.60
N LEU A 207 -1.25 26.01 8.69
CA LEU A 207 -0.04 25.53 9.37
C LEU A 207 1.16 25.40 8.42
N HIS A 208 0.93 25.11 7.13
CA HIS A 208 2.01 25.02 6.13
C HIS A 208 1.58 25.43 4.72
N GLN A 209 2.58 25.72 3.88
CA GLN A 209 2.40 26.06 2.47
C GLN A 209 2.47 24.86 1.50
N LYS A 210 2.79 23.65 2.00
CA LYS A 210 2.74 22.43 1.18
C LYS A 210 1.30 22.17 0.71
N PRO A 211 1.10 21.56 -0.47
CA PRO A 211 -0.21 21.08 -0.88
C PRO A 211 -0.84 20.21 0.22
N VAL A 212 -2.15 20.38 0.46
CA VAL A 212 -2.94 19.44 1.26
C VAL A 212 -3.89 18.77 0.29
N ASN A 213 -3.50 17.59 -0.17
CA ASN A 213 -4.11 16.85 -1.27
C ASN A 213 -4.05 15.33 -1.04
N ALA A 214 -3.55 14.87 0.11
CA ALA A 214 -3.65 13.49 0.53
C ALA A 214 -4.67 13.32 1.66
N TYR A 215 -5.25 12.12 1.75
CA TYR A 215 -6.31 11.82 2.71
C TYR A 215 -6.25 10.35 3.14
N ALA A 216 -6.34 10.01 4.42
CA ALA A 216 -6.58 8.64 4.85
C ALA A 216 -8.07 8.46 5.20
N TYR A 217 -8.72 7.42 4.69
CA TYR A 217 -10.11 7.13 5.04
C TYR A 217 -10.23 6.67 6.50
N PRO A 218 -11.01 7.36 7.37
CA PRO A 218 -11.34 6.88 8.70
C PRO A 218 -11.82 5.42 8.68
N PHE A 219 -11.27 4.61 9.59
CA PHE A 219 -11.55 3.17 9.68
C PHE A 219 -11.24 2.36 8.41
N GLY A 220 -10.58 2.97 7.41
CA GLY A 220 -10.41 2.39 6.09
C GLY A 220 -11.72 2.24 5.30
N SER A 221 -12.78 2.94 5.69
CA SER A 221 -14.08 2.87 5.01
C SER A 221 -14.15 3.87 3.86
N PHE A 222 -14.38 3.37 2.65
CA PHE A 222 -14.52 4.18 1.44
C PHE A 222 -15.52 3.56 0.47
N ASP A 223 -16.08 4.41 -0.37
CA ASP A 223 -16.87 4.04 -1.54
C ASP A 223 -16.61 5.05 -2.67
N GLN A 224 -17.18 4.79 -3.85
CA GLN A 224 -17.01 5.67 -5.01
C GLN A 224 -17.57 7.08 -4.76
N THR A 225 -18.69 7.21 -4.07
CA THR A 225 -19.35 8.49 -3.82
C THR A 225 -18.48 9.37 -2.91
N ALA A 226 -18.01 8.82 -1.79
CA ALA A 226 -17.09 9.51 -0.89
C ALA A 226 -15.80 9.88 -1.64
N SER A 227 -15.22 8.97 -2.40
CA SER A 227 -14.02 9.22 -3.22
C SER A 227 -14.22 10.39 -4.19
N ASP A 228 -15.35 10.45 -4.87
CA ASP A 228 -15.67 11.53 -5.82
C ASP A 228 -15.86 12.87 -5.12
N ILE A 229 -16.49 12.88 -3.94
CA ILE A 229 -16.64 14.10 -3.12
C ILE A 229 -15.27 14.59 -2.64
N LEU A 230 -14.42 13.71 -2.10
CA LEU A 230 -13.06 14.07 -1.69
C LEU A 230 -12.28 14.67 -2.87
N ARG A 231 -12.33 14.00 -4.02
CA ARG A 231 -11.65 14.43 -5.26
C ARG A 231 -12.12 15.80 -5.72
N LYS A 232 -13.43 16.03 -5.74
CA LYS A 232 -14.05 17.33 -6.09
C LYS A 232 -13.61 18.46 -5.14
N ASN A 233 -13.30 18.14 -3.89
CA ASN A 233 -12.85 19.09 -2.87
C ASN A 233 -11.31 19.17 -2.75
N GLY A 234 -10.58 18.66 -3.75
CA GLY A 234 -9.16 18.91 -3.94
C GLY A 234 -8.22 17.90 -3.30
N ILE A 235 -8.74 16.75 -2.85
CA ILE A 235 -7.93 15.56 -2.57
C ILE A 235 -7.54 14.90 -3.91
N ARG A 236 -6.31 14.43 -4.01
CA ARG A 236 -5.77 13.74 -5.20
C ARG A 236 -5.35 12.31 -4.91
N TYR A 237 -4.96 12.05 -3.66
CA TYR A 237 -4.48 10.76 -3.21
C TYR A 237 -5.23 10.37 -1.95
N ALA A 238 -5.90 9.22 -1.92
CA ALA A 238 -6.60 8.76 -0.74
C ALA A 238 -6.24 7.32 -0.37
N PHE A 239 -5.93 7.12 0.91
CA PHE A 239 -5.30 5.92 1.46
C PHE A 239 -6.30 5.07 2.23
N THR A 240 -6.31 3.77 1.94
CA THR A 240 -7.21 2.75 2.47
C THR A 240 -6.49 1.85 3.48
N VAL A 241 -7.14 0.80 3.97
CA VAL A 241 -6.52 -0.25 4.80
C VAL A 241 -6.37 -1.58 4.05
N VAL A 242 -6.53 -1.56 2.72
CA VAL A 242 -6.33 -2.74 1.88
C VAL A 242 -4.85 -3.11 1.92
N SER A 243 -4.54 -4.27 2.52
CA SER A 243 -3.17 -4.73 2.73
C SER A 243 -2.57 -5.28 1.44
N GLU A 244 -2.15 -4.41 0.54
CA GLU A 244 -1.47 -4.74 -0.74
C GLU A 244 -0.35 -3.71 -1.02
N MET A 245 0.45 -3.95 -2.07
CA MET A 245 1.44 -2.97 -2.54
C MET A 245 0.76 -1.86 -3.33
N ALA A 246 1.19 -0.61 -3.12
CA ALA A 246 0.74 0.51 -3.93
C ALA A 246 1.49 0.56 -5.26
N THR A 247 0.77 0.78 -6.33
CA THR A 247 1.30 0.82 -7.69
C THR A 247 0.67 1.93 -8.52
N ARG A 248 1.35 2.34 -9.59
CA ARG A 248 0.86 3.34 -10.57
C ARG A 248 -0.46 2.97 -11.29
N GLU A 249 -0.92 1.72 -11.19
CA GLU A 249 -2.19 1.27 -11.77
C GLU A 249 -3.37 1.36 -10.79
N ASP A 250 -3.11 1.55 -9.50
CA ASP A 250 -4.18 1.72 -8.53
C ASP A 250 -4.89 3.05 -8.75
N ASP A 251 -6.20 3.08 -8.44
CA ASP A 251 -6.93 4.35 -8.34
C ASP A 251 -6.24 5.22 -7.28
N PRO A 252 -5.79 6.45 -7.62
CA PRO A 252 -5.20 7.37 -6.65
C PRO A 252 -6.09 7.63 -5.44
N MET A 253 -7.42 7.46 -5.55
CA MET A 253 -8.35 7.61 -4.44
C MET A 253 -8.53 6.33 -3.60
N GLN A 254 -7.77 5.27 -3.87
CA GLN A 254 -7.89 3.97 -3.20
C GLN A 254 -6.51 3.31 -2.98
N ILE A 255 -5.52 4.09 -2.55
CA ILE A 255 -4.15 3.63 -2.31
C ILE A 255 -4.12 2.58 -1.19
N PRO A 256 -3.58 1.37 -1.42
CA PRO A 256 -3.49 0.32 -0.41
C PRO A 256 -2.43 0.65 0.65
N ARG A 257 -2.64 0.14 1.87
CA ARG A 257 -1.68 0.26 2.99
C ARG A 257 -1.57 -1.05 3.76
N ILE A 258 -0.35 -1.37 4.17
CA ILE A 258 0.00 -2.51 5.00
C ILE A 258 0.04 -2.07 6.46
N THR A 259 -0.77 -2.70 7.31
CA THR A 259 -0.73 -2.47 8.76
C THR A 259 0.62 -2.90 9.32
N ALA A 260 1.35 -1.97 9.93
CA ALA A 260 2.60 -2.24 10.65
C ALA A 260 2.45 -2.03 12.17
N GLY A 261 1.53 -1.15 12.57
CA GLY A 261 1.26 -0.79 13.97
C GLY A 261 0.42 -1.78 14.78
N ASN A 262 0.44 -3.08 14.46
CA ASN A 262 -0.18 -4.11 15.29
C ASN A 262 0.89 -4.76 16.20
N PRO A 263 0.65 -4.91 17.51
CA PRO A 263 1.67 -5.42 18.45
C PRO A 263 2.10 -6.87 18.20
N SER A 264 1.35 -7.63 17.38
CA SER A 264 1.75 -8.99 16.98
C SER A 264 2.74 -9.01 15.80
N ILE A 265 2.97 -7.87 15.13
CA ILE A 265 3.84 -7.78 13.95
C ILE A 265 5.26 -7.46 14.40
N SER A 266 6.11 -8.48 14.44
CA SER A 266 7.56 -8.31 14.66
C SER A 266 8.24 -7.61 13.45
N PRO A 267 9.48 -7.12 13.59
CA PRO A 267 10.24 -6.60 12.46
C PRO A 267 10.31 -7.57 11.27
N GLU A 268 10.62 -8.84 11.54
CA GLU A 268 10.67 -9.88 10.52
C GLU A 268 9.31 -10.12 9.87
N GLU A 269 8.24 -10.12 10.67
CA GLU A 269 6.90 -10.35 10.14
C GLU A 269 6.40 -9.18 9.28
N LEU A 270 6.78 -7.93 9.61
CA LEU A 270 6.50 -6.78 8.76
C LEU A 270 7.17 -6.96 7.40
N HIS A 271 8.46 -7.30 7.38
CA HIS A 271 9.16 -7.57 6.14
C HIS A 271 8.51 -8.72 5.36
N ASN A 272 8.24 -9.85 6.00
CA ASN A 272 7.62 -11.00 5.35
C ASN A 272 6.24 -10.65 4.79
N THR A 273 5.48 -9.79 5.49
CA THR A 273 4.21 -9.28 5.00
C THR A 273 4.42 -8.48 3.72
N ILE A 274 5.33 -7.52 3.69
CA ILE A 274 5.65 -6.76 2.48
C ILE A 274 6.02 -7.71 1.34
N MET A 275 6.92 -8.65 1.59
CA MET A 275 7.37 -9.62 0.58
C MET A 275 6.25 -10.51 0.04
N ARG A 276 5.28 -10.89 0.88
CA ARG A 276 4.11 -11.64 0.43
C ARG A 276 3.11 -10.79 -0.36
N LYS A 277 3.22 -9.45 -0.34
CA LYS A 277 2.37 -8.52 -1.09
C LYS A 277 3.02 -8.03 -2.38
N VAL A 278 4.33 -8.23 -2.55
CA VAL A 278 5.04 -7.90 -3.79
C VAL A 278 4.37 -8.52 -5.01
N VAL A 279 4.11 -7.67 -6.00
CA VAL A 279 3.61 -8.04 -7.31
C VAL A 279 4.79 -8.18 -8.27
N ASP A 280 4.92 -9.33 -8.93
CA ASP A 280 5.91 -9.49 -10.00
C ASP A 280 5.41 -8.83 -11.29
N ARG A 281 5.85 -7.60 -11.54
CA ARG A 281 5.54 -6.81 -12.75
C ARG A 281 6.41 -7.18 -13.95
N SER A 282 7.51 -7.88 -13.73
CA SER A 282 8.45 -8.25 -14.80
C SER A 282 8.02 -9.50 -15.56
N ARG A 283 7.16 -10.30 -14.95
CA ARG A 283 6.79 -11.61 -15.47
C ARG A 283 5.56 -11.51 -16.35
N THR A 284 5.79 -11.73 -17.65
CA THR A 284 4.71 -11.95 -18.62
C THR A 284 4.22 -13.40 -18.53
N PHE A 285 2.91 -13.59 -18.51
CA PHE A 285 2.30 -14.92 -18.53
C PHE A 285 1.72 -15.20 -19.91
N GLY A 286 2.10 -16.34 -20.49
CA GLY A 286 1.43 -16.88 -21.67
C GLY A 286 0.21 -17.69 -21.26
N TYR A 287 0.21 -18.97 -21.61
CA TYR A 287 -0.82 -19.89 -21.15
C TYR A 287 -0.64 -20.28 -19.67
N ILE A 288 -1.72 -20.22 -18.92
CA ILE A 288 -1.81 -20.58 -17.51
C ILE A 288 -2.80 -21.74 -17.29
N PRO A 289 -2.61 -22.58 -16.25
CA PRO A 289 -3.56 -23.65 -15.94
C PRO A 289 -4.94 -23.07 -15.62
N PHE A 290 -5.94 -23.34 -16.47
CA PHE A 290 -7.22 -22.63 -16.45
C PHE A 290 -8.00 -22.91 -15.16
N ARG A 291 -8.14 -24.19 -14.79
CA ARG A 291 -8.89 -24.60 -13.60
C ARG A 291 -8.31 -23.98 -12.33
N GLU A 292 -7.01 -24.12 -12.15
CA GLU A 292 -6.31 -23.66 -10.96
C GLU A 292 -6.32 -22.14 -10.87
N SER A 293 -6.16 -21.44 -11.99
CA SER A 293 -6.16 -19.97 -12.01
C SER A 293 -7.54 -19.40 -11.68
N VAL A 294 -8.61 -19.99 -12.23
CA VAL A 294 -9.99 -19.64 -11.84
C VAL A 294 -10.21 -19.91 -10.35
N GLY A 295 -9.76 -21.05 -9.83
CA GLY A 295 -9.82 -21.38 -8.41
C GLY A 295 -9.07 -20.40 -7.51
N GLN A 296 -7.87 -19.98 -7.94
CA GLN A 296 -7.01 -19.06 -7.20
C GLN A 296 -7.58 -17.65 -7.08
N VAL A 297 -8.39 -17.22 -8.07
CA VAL A 297 -9.12 -15.94 -7.99
C VAL A 297 -10.50 -16.08 -7.34
N GLY A 298 -10.84 -17.24 -6.76
CA GLY A 298 -12.10 -17.44 -6.03
C GLY A 298 -13.27 -17.95 -6.89
N GLY A 299 -13.02 -18.34 -8.13
CA GLY A 299 -13.99 -19.02 -8.98
C GLY A 299 -13.96 -20.54 -8.82
N THR A 300 -14.80 -21.22 -9.61
CA THR A 300 -14.75 -22.68 -9.77
C THR A 300 -14.83 -23.04 -11.25
N MET A 301 -14.19 -24.14 -11.65
CA MET A 301 -14.24 -24.63 -13.02
C MET A 301 -14.42 -26.14 -13.03
N ILE A 302 -15.34 -26.60 -13.89
CA ILE A 302 -15.65 -28.00 -14.16
C ILE A 302 -15.44 -28.23 -15.66
N GLN A 303 -14.90 -29.40 -16.00
CA GLN A 303 -14.74 -29.84 -17.37
C GLN A 303 -15.40 -31.20 -17.51
N ASP A 304 -16.37 -31.26 -18.42
CA ASP A 304 -17.16 -32.44 -18.69
C ASP A 304 -16.41 -33.40 -19.64
N LYS A 305 -16.85 -34.66 -19.67
CA LYS A 305 -16.22 -35.72 -20.48
C LYS A 305 -16.26 -35.43 -21.99
N ASP A 306 -17.24 -34.66 -22.44
CA ASP A 306 -17.40 -34.24 -23.84
C ASP A 306 -16.51 -33.03 -24.22
N GLY A 307 -15.70 -32.55 -23.28
CA GLY A 307 -14.79 -31.42 -23.45
C GLY A 307 -15.42 -30.05 -23.22
N THR A 308 -16.69 -29.99 -22.83
CA THR A 308 -17.35 -28.75 -22.38
C THR A 308 -16.71 -28.27 -21.08
N ILE A 309 -16.48 -26.97 -20.97
CA ILE A 309 -15.89 -26.32 -19.80
C ILE A 309 -16.89 -25.31 -19.26
N ASN A 310 -17.27 -25.49 -18.01
CA ASN A 310 -18.14 -24.60 -17.26
C ASN A 310 -17.34 -23.97 -16.12
N PHE A 311 -17.41 -22.65 -15.97
CA PHE A 311 -16.78 -21.98 -14.83
C PHE A 311 -17.65 -20.87 -14.26
N TYR A 312 -17.48 -20.64 -12.96
CA TYR A 312 -18.27 -19.72 -12.17
C TYR A 312 -17.37 -18.73 -11.45
N TYR A 313 -17.76 -17.47 -11.47
CA TYR A 313 -17.01 -16.41 -10.83
C TYR A 313 -17.94 -15.23 -10.49
N HIS A 314 -17.95 -14.79 -9.23
CA HIS A 314 -18.88 -13.75 -8.71
C HIS A 314 -20.33 -13.98 -9.14
N GLY A 315 -20.82 -15.21 -9.00
CA GLY A 315 -22.20 -15.59 -9.35
C GLY A 315 -22.50 -15.67 -10.85
N LYS A 316 -21.55 -15.35 -11.74
CA LYS A 316 -21.69 -15.45 -13.19
C LYS A 316 -21.28 -16.83 -13.69
N HIS A 317 -22.06 -17.39 -14.62
CA HIS A 317 -21.78 -18.68 -15.25
C HIS A 317 -21.23 -18.48 -16.67
N TRP A 318 -20.10 -19.12 -16.92
CA TRP A 318 -19.43 -19.07 -18.20
C TRP A 318 -19.29 -20.46 -18.80
N THR A 319 -19.42 -20.55 -20.12
CA THR A 319 -19.28 -21.82 -20.85
C THR A 319 -18.37 -21.66 -22.06
N THR A 320 -17.54 -22.67 -22.28
CA THR A 320 -16.65 -22.78 -23.44
C THR A 320 -16.34 -24.27 -23.68
N ARG A 321 -15.40 -24.56 -24.59
CA ARG A 321 -14.99 -25.93 -24.92
C ARG A 321 -13.50 -25.99 -25.20
N MET A 322 -12.90 -27.16 -25.04
CA MET A 322 -11.55 -27.43 -25.56
C MET A 322 -11.42 -27.01 -27.02
N ASN A 323 -10.28 -26.39 -27.38
CA ASN A 323 -9.95 -25.86 -28.70
C ASN A 323 -10.85 -24.70 -29.19
N SER A 324 -11.79 -24.22 -28.37
CA SER A 324 -12.60 -23.05 -28.68
C SER A 324 -11.81 -21.76 -28.48
N SER A 325 -11.96 -20.81 -29.40
CA SER A 325 -11.50 -19.41 -29.22
C SER A 325 -12.64 -18.51 -28.76
N THR A 326 -13.72 -19.07 -28.20
CA THR A 326 -14.89 -18.31 -27.77
C THR A 326 -15.37 -18.76 -26.41
N VAL A 327 -15.81 -17.82 -25.59
CA VAL A 327 -16.41 -18.07 -24.27
C VAL A 327 -17.76 -17.36 -24.23
N LYS A 328 -18.76 -17.99 -23.62
CA LYS A 328 -20.08 -17.40 -23.42
C LYS A 328 -20.30 -17.06 -21.95
N LEU A 329 -20.95 -15.93 -21.69
CA LEU A 329 -21.57 -15.55 -20.43
C LEU A 329 -23.04 -15.30 -20.74
N ASP A 330 -23.90 -16.19 -20.26
CA ASP A 330 -25.32 -16.21 -20.64
C ASP A 330 -25.46 -16.17 -22.19
N ASP A 331 -26.19 -15.19 -22.74
CA ASP A 331 -26.39 -15.01 -24.19
C ASP A 331 -25.25 -14.24 -24.89
N ARG A 332 -24.27 -13.73 -24.14
CA ARG A 332 -23.17 -12.92 -24.70
C ARG A 332 -21.95 -13.79 -25.00
N GLN A 333 -21.33 -13.54 -26.15
CA GLN A 333 -20.14 -14.25 -26.59
C GLN A 333 -18.92 -13.32 -26.62
N PHE A 334 -17.81 -13.83 -26.10
CA PHE A 334 -16.52 -13.15 -26.01
C PHE A 334 -15.52 -13.92 -26.86
N GLN A 335 -14.81 -13.21 -27.73
CA GLN A 335 -13.71 -13.77 -28.51
C GLN A 335 -12.46 -13.85 -27.64
N LEU A 336 -11.75 -14.98 -27.69
CA LEU A 336 -10.42 -15.17 -27.12
C LEU A 336 -9.36 -14.86 -28.17
N THR A 337 -8.20 -14.41 -27.70
CA THR A 337 -7.03 -14.15 -28.54
C THR A 337 -6.42 -15.44 -29.06
N SER A 338 -6.55 -16.54 -28.32
CA SER A 338 -6.15 -17.87 -28.77
C SER A 338 -7.05 -18.97 -28.18
N PRO A 339 -7.13 -20.14 -28.83
CA PRO A 339 -7.99 -21.22 -28.35
C PRO A 339 -7.55 -21.79 -27.01
N ILE A 340 -8.52 -22.26 -26.23
CA ILE A 340 -8.26 -23.08 -25.04
C ILE A 340 -7.55 -24.35 -25.47
N GLN A 341 -6.44 -24.68 -24.82
CA GLN A 341 -5.61 -25.81 -25.22
C GLN A 341 -5.38 -26.81 -24.09
N MET A 342 -5.02 -28.03 -24.47
CA MET A 342 -4.55 -29.05 -23.53
C MET A 342 -3.03 -29.11 -23.59
N LYS A 343 -2.35 -28.87 -22.46
CA LYS A 343 -0.89 -29.03 -22.37
C LYS A 343 -0.53 -29.66 -21.04
N SER A 344 0.35 -30.68 -21.08
CA SER A 344 0.77 -31.43 -19.88
C SER A 344 -0.40 -31.97 -19.06
N ARG A 345 -1.44 -32.48 -19.74
CA ARG A 345 -2.70 -32.98 -19.14
C ARG A 345 -3.48 -31.94 -18.33
N ARG A 346 -3.25 -30.65 -18.58
CA ARG A 346 -4.01 -29.55 -17.99
C ARG A 346 -4.61 -28.69 -19.09
N THR A 347 -5.86 -28.29 -18.86
CA THR A 347 -6.53 -27.28 -19.68
C THR A 347 -5.91 -25.92 -19.39
N GLN A 348 -5.58 -25.18 -20.44
CA GLN A 348 -4.91 -23.88 -20.35
C GLN A 348 -5.64 -22.80 -21.12
N ILE A 349 -5.56 -21.58 -20.60
CA ILE A 349 -6.06 -20.36 -21.21
C ILE A 349 -4.93 -19.31 -21.22
N LEU A 350 -4.93 -18.39 -22.18
CA LEU A 350 -4.04 -17.24 -22.12
C LEU A 350 -4.38 -16.38 -20.90
N TYR A 351 -3.33 -15.93 -20.20
CA TYR A 351 -3.46 -15.07 -19.02
C TYR A 351 -4.31 -13.83 -19.28
N GLU A 352 -3.99 -13.08 -20.34
CA GLU A 352 -4.71 -11.86 -20.70
C GLU A 352 -6.17 -12.09 -21.08
N ASP A 353 -6.46 -13.23 -21.71
CA ASP A 353 -7.84 -13.59 -22.03
C ASP A 353 -8.64 -13.88 -20.75
N LEU A 354 -8.04 -14.55 -19.75
CA LEU A 354 -8.69 -14.82 -18.47
C LEU A 354 -8.98 -13.52 -17.70
N GLN A 355 -8.02 -12.61 -17.60
CA GLN A 355 -8.21 -11.30 -16.98
C GLN A 355 -9.37 -10.54 -17.63
N ARG A 356 -9.35 -10.46 -18.96
CA ARG A 356 -10.34 -9.72 -19.75
C ARG A 356 -11.75 -10.30 -19.63
N ILE A 357 -11.93 -11.62 -19.70
CA ILE A 357 -13.26 -12.23 -19.58
C ILE A 357 -13.81 -12.10 -18.17
N LEU A 358 -12.98 -12.25 -17.14
CA LEU A 358 -13.42 -12.09 -15.76
C LEU A 358 -13.62 -10.61 -15.38
N GLY A 359 -13.04 -9.69 -16.16
CA GLY A 359 -13.09 -8.26 -15.90
C GLY A 359 -12.27 -7.87 -14.68
N ILE A 360 -11.15 -8.57 -14.44
CA ILE A 360 -10.28 -8.37 -13.27
C ILE A 360 -8.85 -8.12 -13.68
N GLN A 361 -8.10 -7.47 -12.79
CA GLN A 361 -6.65 -7.50 -12.84
C GLN A 361 -6.17 -8.67 -11.98
N MET A 362 -5.46 -9.62 -12.58
CA MET A 362 -4.79 -10.69 -11.82
C MET A 362 -3.40 -10.22 -11.40
N VAL A 363 -2.95 -10.71 -10.26
CA VAL A 363 -1.65 -10.40 -9.67
C VAL A 363 -0.96 -11.71 -9.36
N PHE A 364 0.30 -11.85 -9.79
CA PHE A 364 1.10 -13.01 -9.46
C PHE A 364 1.93 -12.75 -8.21
N ASN A 365 1.78 -13.65 -7.23
CA ASN A 365 2.57 -13.70 -6.02
C ASN A 365 3.76 -14.64 -6.23
N PRO A 366 5.00 -14.14 -6.35
CA PRO A 366 6.17 -14.99 -6.61
C PRO A 366 6.54 -15.89 -5.44
N VAL A 367 6.20 -15.49 -4.20
CA VAL A 367 6.50 -16.27 -3.00
C VAL A 367 5.59 -17.51 -2.90
N LYS A 368 4.29 -17.33 -3.18
CA LYS A 368 3.30 -18.41 -3.11
C LYS A 368 3.17 -19.19 -4.42
N ASN A 369 3.69 -18.63 -5.52
CA ASN A 369 3.48 -19.12 -6.88
C ASN A 369 1.98 -19.28 -7.23
N THR A 370 1.20 -18.27 -6.86
CA THR A 370 -0.26 -18.22 -7.06
C THR A 370 -0.67 -16.90 -7.69
N PHE A 371 -1.78 -16.93 -8.42
CA PHE A 371 -2.52 -15.74 -8.78
C PHE A 371 -3.48 -15.35 -7.67
N SER A 372 -3.78 -14.07 -7.59
CA SER A 372 -4.94 -13.54 -6.87
C SER A 372 -5.60 -12.49 -7.74
N GLU A 373 -6.90 -12.29 -7.55
CA GLU A 373 -7.53 -11.08 -8.01
C GLU A 373 -6.87 -9.90 -7.30
N ARG A 374 -6.42 -8.90 -8.06
CA ARG A 374 -6.13 -7.59 -7.49
C ARG A 374 -7.47 -7.06 -7.01
N LEU A 375 -7.60 -6.93 -5.70
CA LEU A 375 -8.75 -6.23 -5.15
C LEU A 375 -8.65 -4.77 -5.61
N THR A 376 -9.26 -4.45 -6.74
CA THR A 376 -9.87 -3.13 -6.93
C THR A 376 -10.99 -3.12 -5.91
N PRO A 377 -10.89 -2.31 -4.85
CA PRO A 377 -11.91 -2.35 -3.83
C PRO A 377 -13.21 -1.78 -4.40
N THR A 378 -14.02 -2.67 -4.93
CA THR A 378 -15.43 -2.39 -5.16
C THR A 378 -16.06 -2.25 -3.79
N ALA A 379 -16.86 -1.19 -3.63
CA ALA A 379 -17.53 -0.81 -2.40
C ALA A 379 -17.91 -2.05 -1.59
N SER A 380 -17.40 -2.14 -0.36
CA SER A 380 -17.75 -3.24 0.54
C SER A 380 -19.27 -3.42 0.49
N PRO A 381 -19.80 -4.64 0.27
CA PRO A 381 -21.21 -4.85 0.49
C PRO A 381 -21.44 -4.49 1.96
N SER A 382 -22.39 -3.59 2.19
CA SER A 382 -22.89 -3.23 3.51
C SER A 382 -23.07 -4.51 4.32
N GLN A 383 -22.24 -4.71 5.35
CA GLN A 383 -22.51 -5.66 6.43
C GLN A 383 -23.18 -4.92 7.57
#